data_AF-A0A930MXD2-F1
#
_entry.id   AF-A0A930MXD2-F1
#
_cell.length_a   1.000
_cell.length_b   1.000
_cell.length_c   1.000
_cell.angle_alpha   90.00
_cell.angle_beta   90.00
_cell.angle_gamma   90.00
#
_symmetry.space_group_name_H-M   'P 1'
#
loop_
_entity.id
_entity.type
_entity.pdbx_description
1 polymer ?
#
loop_
_entity_poly.entity_id
_entity_poly.type
_entity_poly.pdbx_seq_one_letter_code
_entity_poly.pdbx_strand_id
1 'polypeptide(L)'
;MEQIEARTEGFKQLPINAWGYDGTRGFFASLQNRPSEYDVEGWGYVNNASGGFMGMWLHIFDAETVLKAMGINEHIEDLYLQFENDVNFSGTMDEAEQAGAYILAVKLRANIDDKKDNFRDAVEIRRELYEDIKKKLPDFAKKTFRPGVYMTVGYLAYDEKNYDKKAADIKKALNTVVTEWIRRRGVSSDT
;
A
#
# COMPACT_ATOMS: atom_id res chain seq x y z
N MET A 1 26.55 0.47 -21.64
CA MET A 1 25.28 1.23 -21.73
C MET A 1 24.13 0.27 -22.01
N GLU A 2 24.23 -0.53 -23.08
CA GLU A 2 23.24 -1.57 -23.46
C GLU A 2 22.85 -2.56 -22.34
N GLN A 3 23.78 -2.98 -21.48
CA GLN A 3 23.46 -3.91 -20.38
C GLN A 3 22.56 -3.29 -19.28
N ILE A 4 22.70 -1.99 -18.99
CA ILE A 4 21.87 -1.33 -17.97
C ILE A 4 20.46 -1.10 -18.52
N GLU A 5 20.38 -0.70 -19.78
CA GLU A 5 19.10 -0.52 -20.49
C GLU A 5 18.34 -1.84 -20.57
N ALA A 6 18.99 -2.93 -21.01
CA ALA A 6 18.38 -4.26 -21.05
C ALA A 6 17.86 -4.73 -19.67
N ARG A 7 18.61 -4.48 -18.58
CA ARG A 7 18.14 -4.81 -17.22
C ARG A 7 16.98 -3.92 -16.78
N THR A 8 17.02 -2.64 -17.12
CA THR A 8 15.93 -1.69 -16.81
C THR A 8 14.66 -2.04 -17.55
N GLU A 9 14.74 -2.47 -18.82
CA GLU A 9 13.59 -2.89 -19.61
C GLU A 9 13.14 -4.33 -19.34
N GLY A 10 13.88 -5.07 -18.52
CA GLY A 10 13.59 -6.46 -18.18
C GLY A 10 12.16 -6.67 -17.65
N PHE A 11 11.58 -5.66 -16.99
CA PHE A 11 10.20 -5.75 -16.48
C PHE A 11 9.14 -5.99 -17.56
N LYS A 12 9.43 -5.64 -18.82
CA LYS A 12 8.51 -5.82 -19.95
C LYS A 12 8.41 -7.28 -20.41
N GLN A 13 9.40 -8.11 -20.08
CA GLN A 13 9.56 -9.44 -20.69
C GLN A 13 9.80 -10.55 -19.67
N LEU A 14 10.42 -10.22 -18.53
CA LEU A 14 10.82 -11.18 -17.53
C LEU A 14 9.73 -11.34 -16.46
N PRO A 15 9.61 -12.53 -15.83
CA PRO A 15 8.79 -12.70 -14.65
C PRO A 15 9.27 -11.79 -13.51
N ILE A 16 8.37 -11.38 -12.62
CA ILE A 16 8.64 -10.35 -11.60
C ILE A 16 9.82 -10.70 -10.67
N ASN A 17 10.03 -11.98 -10.39
CA ASN A 17 11.14 -12.48 -9.57
C ASN A 17 12.53 -12.31 -10.22
N ALA A 18 12.60 -12.02 -11.52
CA ALA A 18 13.84 -11.83 -12.26
C ALA A 18 14.15 -10.34 -12.53
N TRP A 19 13.29 -9.41 -12.11
CA TRP A 19 13.48 -7.98 -12.37
C TRP A 19 14.68 -7.40 -11.63
N GLY A 20 14.92 -7.88 -10.41
CA GLY A 20 15.95 -7.32 -9.52
C GLY A 20 15.75 -5.81 -9.29
N TYR A 21 16.85 -5.13 -8.96
CA TYR A 21 16.84 -3.70 -8.68
C TYR A 21 16.54 -2.85 -9.92
N ASP A 22 17.29 -3.06 -11.01
CA ASP A 22 17.16 -2.25 -12.24
C ASP A 22 15.78 -2.42 -12.90
N GLY A 23 15.27 -3.65 -13.00
CA GLY A 23 13.96 -3.92 -13.58
C GLY A 23 12.81 -3.34 -12.75
N THR A 24 12.90 -3.40 -11.41
CA THR A 24 11.92 -2.75 -10.53
C THR A 24 11.89 -1.22 -10.75
N ARG A 25 13.06 -0.59 -10.90
CA ARG A 25 13.14 0.84 -11.20
C ARG A 25 12.57 1.19 -12.57
N GLY A 26 12.82 0.35 -13.57
CA GLY A 26 12.22 0.50 -14.90
C GLY A 26 10.69 0.40 -14.86
N PHE A 27 10.16 -0.56 -14.10
CA PHE A 27 8.72 -0.70 -13.86
C PHE A 27 8.13 0.55 -13.20
N PHE A 28 8.76 1.04 -12.12
CA PHE A 28 8.33 2.26 -11.43
C PHE A 28 8.39 3.50 -12.33
N ALA A 29 9.48 3.70 -13.06
CA ALA A 29 9.56 4.77 -14.05
C ALA A 29 8.46 4.64 -15.13
N SER A 30 8.09 3.42 -15.52
CA SER A 30 7.00 3.19 -16.46
C SER A 30 5.63 3.58 -15.88
N LEU A 31 5.36 3.28 -14.60
CA LEU A 31 4.10 3.66 -13.95
C LEU A 31 3.99 5.17 -13.71
N GLN A 32 5.10 5.82 -13.36
CA GLN A 32 5.13 7.28 -13.18
C GLN A 32 4.75 8.03 -14.47
N ASN A 33 4.99 7.44 -15.64
CA ASN A 33 4.58 7.98 -16.93
C ASN A 33 3.11 7.68 -17.32
N ARG A 34 2.31 7.09 -16.42
CA ARG A 34 0.87 6.79 -16.59
C ARG A 34 0.01 7.55 -15.56
N PRO A 35 0.09 8.90 -15.47
CA PRO A 35 -0.54 9.68 -14.39
C PRO A 35 -2.07 9.55 -14.32
N SER A 36 -2.74 9.33 -15.46
CA SER A 36 -4.19 9.09 -15.51
C SER A 36 -4.61 7.79 -14.81
N GLU A 37 -3.69 6.85 -14.65
CA GLU A 37 -3.93 5.54 -14.04
C GLU A 37 -3.29 5.43 -12.65
N TYR A 38 -2.14 6.09 -12.49
CA TYR A 38 -1.28 6.05 -11.33
C TYR A 38 -0.79 7.46 -11.00
N ASP A 39 -1.46 8.10 -10.04
CA ASP A 39 -1.01 9.37 -9.48
C ASP A 39 0.18 9.10 -8.55
N VAL A 40 1.35 8.92 -9.16
CA VAL A 40 2.60 8.57 -8.47
C VAL A 40 3.19 9.83 -7.85
N GLU A 41 3.25 9.85 -6.53
CA GLU A 41 3.92 10.93 -5.78
C GLU A 41 5.45 10.78 -5.86
N GLY A 42 5.93 9.55 -5.76
CA GLY A 42 7.35 9.25 -5.84
C GLY A 42 7.66 7.77 -5.70
N TRP A 43 8.93 7.43 -5.85
CA TRP A 43 9.44 6.08 -5.62
C TRP A 43 10.92 6.12 -5.25
N GLY A 44 11.39 5.12 -4.50
CA GLY A 44 12.76 5.09 -4.00
C GLY A 44 13.05 3.93 -3.07
N TYR A 45 14.31 3.85 -2.64
CA TYR A 45 14.75 2.84 -1.69
C TYR A 45 14.48 3.26 -0.24
N VAL A 46 13.88 2.38 0.53
CA VAL A 46 13.59 2.56 1.96
C VAL A 46 14.50 1.64 2.76
N ASN A 47 15.48 2.21 3.46
CA ASN A 47 16.35 1.46 4.36
C ASN A 47 15.59 0.96 5.59
N ASN A 48 15.82 -0.28 6.01
CA ASN A 48 15.34 -0.83 7.27
C ASN A 48 16.36 -1.81 7.87
N ALA A 49 16.11 -2.29 9.10
CA ALA A 49 17.00 -3.21 9.81
C ALA A 49 17.19 -4.56 9.08
N SER A 50 16.29 -4.92 8.18
CA SER A 50 16.34 -6.10 7.33
C SER A 50 16.90 -5.79 5.94
N GLY A 51 17.64 -4.69 5.76
CA GLY A 51 18.27 -4.36 4.48
C GLY A 51 17.51 -3.35 3.63
N GLY A 52 16.17 -3.29 3.70
CA GLY A 52 15.34 -2.30 2.99
C GLY A 52 14.46 -2.88 1.88
N PHE A 53 13.77 -2.02 1.14
CA PHE A 53 12.95 -2.36 -0.04
C PHE A 53 12.80 -1.15 -0.97
N MET A 54 12.46 -1.36 -2.24
CA MET A 54 11.98 -0.31 -3.15
C MET A 54 10.48 -0.09 -2.96
N GLY A 55 10.11 1.14 -2.65
CA GLY A 55 8.73 1.60 -2.53
C GLY A 55 8.35 2.54 -3.65
N MET A 56 7.11 2.45 -4.13
CA MET A 56 6.44 3.51 -4.92
C MET A 56 5.15 3.90 -4.21
N TRP A 57 4.97 5.20 -3.98
CA TRP A 57 3.83 5.79 -3.27
C TRP A 57 2.81 6.36 -4.25
N LEU A 58 1.54 6.01 -4.03
CA LEU A 58 0.43 6.49 -4.82
C LEU A 58 -0.66 7.02 -3.90
N HIS A 59 -0.90 8.32 -3.97
CA HIS A 59 -2.05 8.91 -3.30
C HIS A 59 -3.29 8.63 -4.13
N ILE A 60 -4.33 8.20 -3.44
CA ILE A 60 -5.61 7.81 -4.03
C ILE A 60 -6.70 8.82 -3.71
N PHE A 61 -6.45 9.67 -2.71
CA PHE A 61 -7.35 10.68 -2.22
C PHE A 61 -6.55 11.92 -1.82
N ASP A 62 -7.21 13.07 -1.88
CA ASP A 62 -6.81 14.21 -1.07
C ASP A 62 -7.02 13.83 0.41
N ALA A 63 -5.90 13.56 1.10
CA ALA A 63 -5.90 13.09 2.48
C ALA A 63 -6.62 14.08 3.41
N GLU A 64 -6.45 15.39 3.21
CA GLU A 64 -7.07 16.36 4.10
C GLU A 64 -8.59 16.32 3.98
N THR A 65 -9.12 16.37 2.76
CA THR A 65 -10.58 16.37 2.53
C THR A 65 -11.21 15.03 2.90
N VAL A 66 -10.62 13.91 2.48
CA VAL A 66 -11.21 12.58 2.67
C VAL A 66 -11.11 12.11 4.11
N LEU A 67 -9.97 12.30 4.79
CA LEU A 67 -9.82 11.88 6.19
C LEU A 67 -10.72 12.69 7.12
N LYS A 68 -10.93 14.00 6.83
CA LYS A 68 -11.91 14.84 7.53
C LYS A 68 -13.33 14.34 7.30
N ALA A 69 -13.71 14.04 6.06
CA ALA A 69 -15.04 13.50 5.76
C ALA A 69 -15.28 12.14 6.43
N MET A 70 -14.24 11.31 6.55
CA MET A 70 -14.27 10.06 7.31
C MET A 70 -14.21 10.24 8.82
N GLY A 71 -13.99 11.47 9.32
CA GLY A 71 -13.89 11.80 10.74
C GLY A 71 -12.70 11.14 11.45
N ILE A 72 -11.60 10.83 10.75
CA ILE A 72 -10.43 10.15 11.31
C ILE A 72 -9.15 11.00 11.26
N ASN A 73 -9.23 12.23 10.75
CA ASN A 73 -8.09 13.12 10.57
C ASN A 73 -7.41 13.56 11.88
N GLU A 74 -8.05 13.38 13.04
CA GLU A 74 -7.40 13.62 14.34
C GLU A 74 -6.32 12.57 14.64
N HIS A 75 -6.49 11.35 14.16
CA HIS A 75 -5.63 10.20 14.47
C HIS A 75 -4.79 9.75 13.27
N ILE A 76 -5.21 10.10 12.05
CA ILE A 76 -4.60 9.65 10.79
C ILE A 76 -4.23 10.88 9.97
N GLU A 77 -2.96 10.99 9.61
CA GLU A 77 -2.42 12.03 8.73
C GLU A 77 -2.57 11.67 7.25
N ASP A 78 -2.54 10.37 6.93
CA ASP A 78 -2.47 9.94 5.53
C ASP A 78 -2.98 8.51 5.31
N LEU A 79 -3.49 8.25 4.11
CA LEU A 79 -3.98 6.96 3.61
C LEU A 79 -3.64 6.82 2.12
N TYR A 80 -2.73 5.91 1.79
CA TYR A 80 -2.15 5.80 0.45
C TYR A 80 -1.89 4.34 0.04
N LEU A 81 -1.58 4.13 -1.23
CA LEU A 81 -1.11 2.85 -1.74
C LEU A 81 0.41 2.84 -1.88
N GLN A 82 1.01 1.66 -1.67
CA GLN A 82 2.43 1.47 -1.86
C GLN A 82 2.72 0.15 -2.59
N PHE A 83 3.36 0.23 -3.75
CA PHE A 83 4.01 -0.95 -4.34
C PHE A 83 5.33 -1.20 -3.57
N GLU A 84 5.54 -2.42 -3.10
CA GLU A 84 6.77 -2.90 -2.47
C GLU A 84 7.33 -4.08 -3.29
N ASN A 85 8.63 -4.05 -3.62
CA ASN A 85 9.29 -5.08 -4.42
C ASN A 85 9.99 -6.18 -3.61
N ASP A 86 10.05 -6.04 -2.30
CA ASP A 86 10.82 -6.93 -1.44
C ASP A 86 10.11 -7.13 -0.11
N VAL A 87 9.71 -8.38 0.13
CA VAL A 87 9.46 -8.90 1.47
C VAL A 87 10.68 -9.70 1.88
N ASN A 88 11.55 -9.10 2.68
CA ASN A 88 12.39 -9.89 3.56
C ASN A 88 11.44 -10.63 4.51
N PHE A 89 11.10 -11.86 4.10
CA PHE A 89 10.09 -12.71 4.69
C PHE A 89 10.54 -13.14 6.10
N SER A 90 9.63 -13.11 7.08
CA SER A 90 9.94 -13.43 8.49
C SER A 90 9.33 -14.76 8.94
N GLY A 91 9.52 -15.79 8.12
CA GLY A 91 9.15 -17.18 8.41
C GLY A 91 10.19 -18.17 7.87
N THR A 92 9.79 -19.41 7.64
CA THR A 92 10.66 -20.49 7.11
C THR A 92 10.94 -20.38 5.61
N MET A 93 11.99 -21.05 5.10
CA MET A 93 12.30 -21.08 3.65
C MET A 93 11.11 -21.56 2.79
N ASP A 94 10.33 -22.51 3.29
CA ASP A 94 9.17 -23.07 2.57
C ASP A 94 8.01 -22.06 2.42
N GLU A 95 7.83 -21.15 3.39
CA GLU A 95 6.81 -20.10 3.32
C GLU A 95 7.26 -18.91 2.46
N ALA A 96 8.58 -18.67 2.34
CA ALA A 96 9.14 -17.72 1.39
C ALA A 96 8.95 -18.17 -0.06
N GLU A 97 9.05 -19.49 -0.33
CA GLU A 97 8.73 -20.08 -1.64
C GLU A 97 7.24 -19.97 -2.00
N GLN A 98 6.35 -19.82 -1.02
CA GLN A 98 4.91 -19.59 -1.24
C GLN A 98 4.50 -18.11 -1.19
N ALA A 99 5.36 -17.21 -0.70
CA ALA A 99 5.08 -15.78 -0.60
C ALA A 99 5.52 -15.05 -1.89
N GLY A 100 4.54 -14.63 -2.70
CA GLY A 100 4.76 -13.75 -3.85
C GLY A 100 5.44 -12.45 -3.41
N ALA A 101 6.71 -12.28 -3.79
CA ALA A 101 7.66 -11.31 -3.23
C ALA A 101 7.31 -9.81 -3.44
N TYR A 102 6.22 -9.53 -4.16
CA TYR A 102 5.80 -8.18 -4.55
C TYR A 102 4.38 -7.92 -4.05
N ILE A 103 4.19 -6.82 -3.31
CA ILE A 103 2.90 -6.48 -2.71
C ILE A 103 2.45 -5.06 -3.03
N LEU A 104 1.16 -4.90 -3.25
CA LEU A 104 0.49 -3.61 -3.28
C LEU A 104 -0.24 -3.43 -1.96
N ALA A 105 0.33 -2.59 -1.09
CA ALA A 105 -0.14 -2.35 0.26
C ALA A 105 -1.04 -1.12 0.34
N VAL A 106 -2.09 -1.21 1.17
CA VAL A 106 -2.76 -0.02 1.72
C VAL A 106 -2.02 0.37 2.99
N LYS A 107 -1.57 1.62 3.04
CA LYS A 107 -0.82 2.17 4.16
C LYS A 107 -1.60 3.30 4.80
N LEU A 108 -1.39 3.48 6.09
CA LEU A 108 -1.77 4.70 6.77
C LEU A 108 -0.60 5.26 7.57
N ARG A 109 -0.66 6.57 7.79
CA ARG A 109 0.24 7.31 8.67
C ARG A 109 -0.56 7.82 9.86
N ALA A 110 -0.18 7.40 11.06
CA ALA A 110 -0.76 7.93 12.29
C ALA A 110 -0.35 9.40 12.48
N ASN A 111 -1.23 10.17 13.11
CA ASN A 111 -0.92 11.52 13.55
C ASN A 111 0.18 11.47 14.61
N ILE A 112 1.30 12.16 14.34
CA ILE A 112 2.44 12.15 15.25
C ILE A 112 2.16 12.90 16.55
N ASP A 113 1.19 13.80 16.56
CA ASP A 113 0.82 14.54 17.77
C ASP A 113 -0.10 13.70 18.67
N ASP A 114 -0.75 12.67 18.11
CA ASP A 114 -1.58 11.71 18.84
C ASP A 114 -0.83 10.42 19.18
N LYS A 115 0.22 10.54 20.00
CA LYS A 115 1.03 9.38 20.45
C LYS A 115 0.40 8.59 21.60
N LYS A 116 -0.84 8.90 21.99
CA LYS A 116 -1.49 8.33 23.16
C LYS A 116 -1.52 6.80 23.06
N ASP A 117 -1.15 6.15 24.17
CA ASP A 117 -1.13 4.68 24.29
C ASP A 117 -0.45 3.98 23.10
N ASN A 118 0.63 4.58 22.57
CA ASN A 118 1.36 4.08 21.40
C ASN A 118 0.50 4.03 20.12
N PHE A 119 -0.15 5.15 19.79
CA PHE A 119 -1.02 5.33 18.63
C PHE A 119 -2.24 4.39 18.66
N ARG A 120 -2.84 4.19 19.85
CA ARG A 120 -3.92 3.22 20.04
C ARG A 120 -5.10 3.46 19.09
N ASP A 121 -5.56 4.69 18.97
CA ASP A 121 -6.72 5.03 18.14
C ASP A 121 -6.42 4.79 16.65
N ALA A 122 -5.22 5.14 16.18
CA ALA A 122 -4.76 4.81 14.83
C ALA A 122 -4.66 3.29 14.59
N VAL A 123 -4.29 2.51 15.61
CA VAL A 123 -4.25 1.04 15.55
C VAL A 123 -5.65 0.44 15.47
N GLU A 124 -6.62 0.99 16.20
CA GLU A 124 -8.02 0.59 16.14
C GLU A 124 -8.61 0.91 14.75
N ILE A 125 -8.42 2.14 14.25
CA ILE A 125 -8.82 2.56 12.89
C ILE A 125 -8.21 1.65 11.82
N ARG A 126 -6.92 1.31 11.93
CA ARG A 126 -6.26 0.37 11.01
C ARG A 126 -6.98 -0.97 10.94
N ARG A 127 -7.37 -1.52 12.11
CA ARG A 127 -8.04 -2.82 12.20
C ARG A 127 -9.41 -2.77 11.53
N GLU A 128 -10.18 -1.73 11.82
CA GLU A 128 -11.49 -1.55 11.20
C GLU A 128 -11.41 -1.40 9.68
N LEU A 129 -10.47 -0.59 9.18
CA LEU A 129 -10.21 -0.46 7.74
C LEU A 129 -9.86 -1.80 7.11
N TYR A 130 -8.99 -2.59 7.75
CA TYR A 130 -8.63 -3.92 7.23
C TYR A 130 -9.86 -4.82 7.11
N GLU A 131 -10.66 -4.94 8.16
CA GLU A 131 -11.84 -5.81 8.16
C GLU A 131 -12.88 -5.37 7.12
N ASP A 132 -13.10 -4.07 6.97
CA ASP A 132 -14.06 -3.56 5.98
C ASP A 132 -13.55 -3.72 4.54
N ILE A 133 -12.25 -3.52 4.27
CA ILE A 133 -11.66 -3.81 2.97
C ILE A 133 -11.72 -5.32 2.68
N LYS A 134 -11.39 -6.17 3.66
CA LYS A 134 -11.41 -7.63 3.51
C LYS A 134 -12.79 -8.16 3.11
N LYS A 135 -13.87 -7.58 3.64
CA LYS A 135 -15.24 -7.92 3.23
C LYS A 135 -15.52 -7.62 1.76
N LYS A 136 -14.95 -6.54 1.22
CA LYS A 136 -15.11 -6.15 -0.20
C LYS A 136 -14.14 -6.87 -1.13
N LEU A 137 -12.99 -7.26 -0.59
CA LEU A 137 -11.87 -7.84 -1.31
C LEU A 137 -11.33 -9.05 -0.51
N PRO A 138 -11.93 -10.25 -0.67
CA PRO A 138 -11.61 -11.42 0.14
C PRO A 138 -10.16 -11.89 0.07
N ASP A 139 -9.42 -11.56 -0.99
CA ASP A 139 -8.00 -11.91 -1.11
C ASP A 139 -7.07 -10.93 -0.39
N PHE A 140 -7.60 -9.85 0.20
CA PHE A 140 -6.82 -8.86 0.91
C PHE A 140 -6.14 -9.46 2.15
N ALA A 141 -4.82 -9.57 2.13
CA ALA A 141 -4.03 -10.17 3.20
C ALA A 141 -3.55 -9.10 4.20
N LYS A 142 -3.04 -9.54 5.35
CA LYS A 142 -2.36 -8.65 6.31
C LYS A 142 -1.08 -9.27 6.83
N LYS A 143 -0.09 -8.42 7.10
CA LYS A 143 1.08 -8.75 7.92
C LYS A 143 0.69 -8.70 9.40
N THR A 144 1.58 -9.17 10.28
CA THR A 144 1.40 -8.99 11.74
C THR A 144 1.29 -7.51 12.08
N PHE A 145 0.21 -7.15 12.77
CA PHE A 145 -0.07 -5.78 13.17
C PHE A 145 0.81 -5.34 14.33
N ARG A 146 1.72 -4.41 14.05
CA ARG A 146 2.53 -3.70 15.04
C ARG A 146 2.12 -2.22 15.09
N PRO A 147 2.04 -1.59 16.26
CA PRO A 147 1.82 -0.14 16.36
C PRO A 147 3.02 0.62 15.80
N GLY A 148 2.77 1.85 15.34
CA GLY A 148 3.81 2.74 14.83
C GLY A 148 3.22 3.87 13.99
N VAL A 149 4.07 4.81 13.59
CA VAL A 149 3.67 5.95 12.76
C VAL A 149 3.23 5.49 11.37
N TYR A 150 4.03 4.64 10.72
CA TYR A 150 3.71 4.08 9.41
C TYR A 150 3.20 2.65 9.57
N MET A 151 1.96 2.39 9.17
CA MET A 151 1.34 1.08 9.34
C MET A 151 0.75 0.56 8.04
N THR A 152 0.88 -0.75 7.83
CA THR A 152 0.19 -1.46 6.76
C THR A 152 -1.18 -1.88 7.23
N VAL A 153 -2.22 -1.45 6.53
CA VAL A 153 -3.61 -1.89 6.73
C VAL A 153 -3.77 -3.32 6.22
N GLY A 154 -3.27 -3.58 5.01
CA GLY A 154 -3.25 -4.89 4.36
C GLY A 154 -2.66 -4.77 2.96
N TYR A 155 -2.69 -5.85 2.19
CA TYR A 155 -2.08 -5.89 0.86
C TYR A 155 -2.72 -6.93 -0.07
N LEU A 156 -2.45 -6.79 -1.36
CA LEU A 156 -2.54 -7.89 -2.33
C LEU A 156 -1.14 -8.22 -2.84
N ALA A 157 -0.85 -9.51 -3.03
CA ALA A 157 0.29 -9.93 -3.83
C ALA A 157 0.03 -9.60 -5.31
N TYR A 158 1.08 -9.20 -6.02
CA TYR A 158 1.02 -8.93 -7.45
C TYR A 158 2.20 -9.52 -8.21
N ASP A 159 2.04 -9.64 -9.52
CA ASP A 159 3.06 -10.10 -10.47
C ASP A 159 3.08 -9.21 -11.72
N GLU A 160 3.94 -9.54 -12.68
CA GLU A 160 4.11 -8.80 -13.93
C GLU A 160 2.85 -8.74 -14.81
N LYS A 161 1.85 -9.60 -14.54
CA LYS A 161 0.64 -9.74 -15.36
C LYS A 161 -0.59 -9.13 -14.71
N ASN A 162 -0.57 -8.91 -13.39
CA ASN A 162 -1.79 -8.58 -12.66
C ASN A 162 -1.76 -7.25 -11.88
N TYR A 163 -0.61 -6.55 -11.81
CA TYR A 163 -0.48 -5.33 -10.99
C TYR A 163 -1.55 -4.26 -11.29
N ASP A 164 -1.91 -4.06 -12.57
CA ASP A 164 -2.97 -3.13 -12.98
C ASP A 164 -4.33 -3.51 -12.40
N LYS A 165 -4.66 -4.80 -12.50
CA LYS A 165 -5.90 -5.34 -11.93
C LYS A 165 -5.91 -5.20 -10.40
N LYS A 166 -4.80 -5.52 -9.73
CA LYS A 166 -4.68 -5.43 -8.27
C LYS A 166 -4.84 -3.98 -7.78
N ALA A 167 -4.27 -3.02 -8.50
CA ALA A 167 -4.45 -1.60 -8.19
C ALA A 167 -5.90 -1.16 -8.37
N ALA A 168 -6.55 -1.53 -9.47
CA ALA A 168 -7.95 -1.21 -9.70
C ALA A 168 -8.88 -1.83 -8.64
N ASP A 169 -8.65 -3.10 -8.27
CA ASP A 169 -9.46 -3.81 -7.28
C ASP A 169 -9.32 -3.15 -5.88
N ILE A 170 -8.10 -2.81 -5.44
CA ILE A 170 -7.89 -2.10 -4.18
C ILE A 170 -8.52 -0.70 -4.20
N LYS A 171 -8.31 0.08 -5.27
CA LYS A 171 -8.90 1.42 -5.40
C LYS A 171 -10.43 1.36 -5.30
N LYS A 172 -11.06 0.41 -5.99
CA LYS A 172 -12.52 0.21 -5.94
C LYS A 172 -13.00 -0.18 -4.53
N ALA A 173 -12.34 -1.16 -3.89
CA ALA A 173 -12.69 -1.59 -2.56
C ALA A 173 -12.57 -0.45 -1.55
N LEU A 174 -11.47 0.29 -1.61
CA LEU A 174 -11.18 1.38 -0.70
C LEU A 174 -12.15 2.56 -0.90
N ASN A 175 -12.44 2.94 -2.15
CA ASN A 175 -13.49 3.92 -2.47
C ASN A 175 -14.84 3.56 -1.83
N THR A 176 -15.21 2.27 -1.90
CA THR A 176 -16.46 1.78 -1.32
C THR A 176 -16.45 1.92 0.21
N VAL A 177 -15.36 1.50 0.87
CA VAL A 177 -15.20 1.60 2.33
C VAL A 177 -15.20 3.04 2.80
N VAL A 178 -14.45 3.92 2.14
CA VAL A 178 -14.41 5.36 2.42
C VAL A 178 -15.81 5.96 2.35
N THR A 179 -16.56 5.67 1.28
CA THR A 179 -17.93 6.17 1.10
C THR A 179 -18.87 5.68 2.21
N GLU A 180 -18.75 4.41 2.60
CA GLU A 180 -19.53 3.85 3.71
C GLU A 180 -19.19 4.52 5.05
N TRP A 181 -17.92 4.79 5.32
CA TRP A 181 -17.47 5.42 6.55
C TRP A 181 -17.95 6.87 6.66
N ILE A 182 -17.83 7.64 5.57
CA ILE A 182 -18.37 9.00 5.48
C ILE A 182 -19.87 8.99 5.80
N ARG A 183 -20.63 8.05 5.22
CA ARG A 183 -22.07 7.94 5.47
C ARG A 183 -22.39 7.55 6.92
N ARG A 184 -21.67 6.60 7.50
CA ARG A 184 -21.88 6.16 8.90
C ARG A 184 -21.69 7.32 9.87
N ARG A 185 -20.69 8.17 9.63
CA ARG A 185 -20.37 9.28 10.54
C ARG A 185 -21.17 10.55 10.27
N GLY A 186 -21.61 10.79 9.04
CA GLY A 186 -22.53 11.88 8.70
C GLY A 186 -23.95 11.70 9.24
N VAL A 187 -24.39 10.47 9.55
CA VAL A 187 -25.68 10.21 10.22
C VAL A 187 -25.60 10.49 11.73
N SER A 188 -24.41 10.44 12.33
CA SER A 188 -24.22 10.61 13.77
C SER A 188 -24.19 12.07 14.24
N SER A 189 -24.18 13.05 13.32
CA SER A 189 -24.22 14.49 13.63
C SER A 189 -25.64 15.09 13.67
N ASP A 190 -26.67 14.31 13.34
CA ASP A 190 -28.08 14.76 13.23
C ASP A 190 -29.00 14.19 14.33
N THR A 191 -28.44 13.64 15.42
CA THR A 191 -29.18 13.13 16.60
C THR A 191 -28.63 13.68 17.89
#